data_AF-A0AAE0EKT7-F1
#
_entry.id   AF-A0AAE0EKT7-F1
#
_cell.length_a   1.000
_cell.length_b   1.000
_cell.length_c   1.000
_cell.angle_alpha   90.00
_cell.angle_beta   90.00
_cell.angle_gamma   90.00
#
_symmetry.space_group_name_H-M   'P 1'
#
loop_
_entity.id
_entity.type
_entity.pdbx_description
1 polymer ?
#
loop_
_entity_poly.entity_id
_entity_poly.type
_entity_poly.pdbx_seq_one_letter_code
_entity_poly.pdbx_strand_id
1 'polypeptide(L)'
;MTWEHEISPGEDHYVCMVNLLGRAGRIKEAEDLILKMPFQPGVMIWQTLLAACHLHGDVETGKQAAERSIDLNSKDSASYVLLSNMFAGLNNWDGVGTLRQLMKTRDVRKRPGSSWL
;
A
#
# COMPACT_ATOMS: atom_id res chain seq x y z
N MET A 1 20.33 10.87 4.62
CA MET A 1 19.75 12.13 4.10
C MET A 1 19.40 13.00 5.30
N THR A 2 20.38 13.75 5.78
CA THR A 2 20.17 14.83 6.75
C THR A 2 21.28 15.86 6.52
N TRP A 3 20.92 17.14 6.71
CA TRP A 3 21.80 18.26 7.06
C TRP A 3 22.37 19.22 5.99
N GLU A 4 21.69 19.50 4.87
CA GLU A 4 22.02 20.72 4.10
C GLU A 4 21.01 21.87 4.25
N HIS A 5 19.78 21.59 4.71
CA HIS A 5 18.71 22.59 4.70
C HIS A 5 17.89 22.68 6.01
N GLU A 6 18.30 22.02 7.11
CA GLU A 6 17.62 22.02 8.42
C GLU A 6 16.13 21.59 8.44
N ILE A 7 15.58 21.12 7.32
CA ILE A 7 14.20 20.60 7.24
C ILE A 7 14.19 19.13 7.64
N SER A 8 13.46 18.81 8.72
CA SER A 8 13.19 17.42 9.09
C SER A 8 12.17 16.80 8.10
N PRO A 9 12.47 15.65 7.46
CA PRO A 9 11.53 15.01 6.56
C PRO A 9 10.25 14.56 7.28
N GLY A 10 9.12 15.16 6.91
CA GLY A 10 7.79 14.70 7.32
C GLY A 10 7.33 13.45 6.57
N GLU A 11 6.17 12.91 6.96
CA GLU A 11 5.57 11.70 6.36
C GLU A 11 5.45 11.79 4.83
N ASP A 12 5.03 12.93 4.30
CA ASP A 12 4.87 13.15 2.85
C ASP A 12 6.19 12.97 2.07
N HIS A 13 7.33 13.30 2.67
CA HIS A 13 8.63 13.09 2.05
C HIS A 13 8.96 11.59 1.95
N TYR A 14 8.62 10.83 2.99
CA TYR A 14 8.81 9.38 2.98
C TYR A 14 7.86 8.70 1.98
N VAL A 15 6.59 9.13 1.89
CA VAL A 15 5.66 8.67 0.85
C VAL A 15 6.25 8.90 -0.54
N CYS A 16 6.78 10.10 -0.80
CA CYS A 16 7.43 10.42 -2.07
C CYS A 16 8.62 9.49 -2.35
N MET A 17 9.49 9.27 -1.37
CA MET A 17 10.67 8.41 -1.52
C MET A 17 10.29 6.94 -1.76
N VAL A 18 9.32 6.41 -1.01
CA VAL A 18 8.78 5.06 -1.19
C VAL A 18 8.17 4.92 -2.58
N ASN A 19 7.40 5.90 -3.04
CA ASN A 19 6.82 5.91 -4.38
C ASN A 19 7.90 5.89 -5.47
N LEU A 20 8.95 6.70 -5.33
CA LEU A 20 10.07 6.75 -6.28
C LEU A 20 10.82 5.42 -6.35
N LEU A 21 11.20 4.85 -5.20
CA LEU A 21 11.87 3.56 -5.12
C LEU A 21 10.98 2.43 -5.66
N GLY A 22 9.71 2.44 -5.28
CA GLY A 22 8.71 1.47 -5.73
C GLY A 22 8.51 1.49 -7.24
N ARG A 23 8.35 2.67 -7.85
CA ARG A 23 8.24 2.79 -9.32
C ARG A 23 9.50 2.32 -10.04
N ALA A 24 10.68 2.48 -9.43
CA ALA A 24 11.94 1.96 -9.95
C ALA A 24 12.13 0.45 -9.75
N GLY A 25 11.17 -0.27 -9.15
CA GLY A 25 11.28 -1.71 -8.88
C GLY A 25 12.13 -2.06 -7.67
N ARG A 26 12.56 -1.06 -6.89
CA ARG A 26 13.42 -1.23 -5.70
C ARG A 26 12.57 -1.48 -4.45
N ILE A 27 11.72 -2.51 -4.49
CA ILE A 27 10.71 -2.80 -3.45
C ILE A 27 11.36 -2.99 -2.07
N LYS A 28 12.42 -3.79 -1.98
CA LYS A 28 13.14 -4.04 -0.71
C LYS A 28 13.70 -2.76 -0.11
N GLU A 29 14.19 -1.85 -0.93
CA GLU A 29 14.73 -0.58 -0.43
C GLU A 29 13.63 0.37 0.02
N ALA A 30 12.48 0.34 -0.66
CA ALA A 30 11.30 1.07 -0.23
C ALA A 30 10.80 0.56 1.13
N GLU A 31 10.74 -0.76 1.33
CA GLU A 31 10.38 -1.38 2.61
C GLU A 31 11.41 -1.04 3.71
N ASP A 32 12.70 -1.19 3.42
CA ASP A 32 13.79 -0.82 4.33
C ASP A 32 13.70 0.65 4.78
N LEU A 33 13.34 1.55 3.87
CA LEU A 33 13.16 2.96 4.17
C LEU A 33 12.01 3.18 5.16
N ILE A 34 10.89 2.46 4.98
CA ILE A 34 9.73 2.51 5.87
C ILE A 34 10.09 2.01 7.27
N LEU A 35 10.83 0.90 7.35
CA LEU A 35 11.26 0.32 8.63
C LEU A 35 12.26 1.20 9.38
N LYS A 36 13.04 2.02 8.66
CA LYS A 36 14.02 2.97 9.24
C LYS A 36 13.43 4.33 9.57
N MET A 37 12.12 4.54 9.37
CA MET A 37 11.47 5.81 9.68
C MET A 37 11.55 6.14 11.18
N PRO A 38 11.76 7.41 11.55
CA PRO A 38 11.84 7.81 12.95
C PRO A 38 10.48 7.92 13.64
N PHE A 39 9.38 7.60 12.94
CA PHE A 39 8.00 7.63 13.44
C PHE A 39 7.18 6.51 12.79
N GLN A 40 5.98 6.26 13.34
CA GLN A 40 5.10 5.21 12.86
C GLN A 40 4.59 5.52 11.44
N PRO A 41 4.76 4.62 10.45
CA PRO A 41 4.28 4.85 9.10
C PRO A 41 2.75 4.85 9.05
N GLY A 42 2.15 5.87 8.42
CA GLY A 42 0.70 5.93 8.24
C GLY A 42 0.21 5.08 7.06
N VAL A 43 -1.10 5.13 6.87
CA VAL A 43 -1.82 4.29 5.88
C VAL A 43 -1.28 4.51 4.47
N MET A 44 -1.00 5.75 4.09
CA MET A 44 -0.60 6.15 2.75
C MET A 44 0.76 5.54 2.34
N ILE A 45 1.69 5.42 3.29
CA ILE A 45 3.01 4.82 3.04
C ILE A 45 2.86 3.34 2.67
N TRP A 46 2.08 2.59 3.45
CA TRP A 46 1.82 1.17 3.18
C TRP A 46 1.05 0.97 1.88
N GLN A 47 0.10 1.85 1.55
CA GLN A 47 -0.60 1.81 0.26
C GLN A 47 0.31 2.09 -0.93
N THR A 48 1.26 3.00 -0.76
CA THR A 48 2.25 3.33 -1.79
C THR A 48 3.18 2.13 -2.04
N LEU A 49 3.65 1.46 -0.98
CA LEU A 49 4.42 0.23 -1.11
C LEU A 49 3.59 -0.87 -1.77
N LEU A 50 2.34 -1.07 -1.33
CA LEU A 50 1.41 -2.06 -1.91
C LEU A 50 1.19 -1.83 -3.41
N ALA A 51 0.99 -0.58 -3.84
CA ALA A 51 0.82 -0.26 -5.25
C ALA A 51 2.09 -0.58 -6.06
N ALA A 52 3.28 -0.33 -5.51
CA ALA A 52 4.54 -0.72 -6.14
C ALA A 52 4.72 -2.24 -6.22
N CYS A 53 4.39 -2.97 -5.15
CA CYS A 53 4.38 -4.42 -5.12
C CYS A 53 3.42 -5.01 -6.17
N HIS A 54 2.22 -4.44 -6.31
CA HIS A 54 1.28 -4.83 -7.36
C HIS A 54 1.86 -4.62 -8.76
N LEU A 55 2.50 -3.47 -9.00
CA LEU A 55 3.09 -3.14 -10.30
C LEU A 55 4.21 -4.10 -10.70
N HIS A 56 5.06 -4.49 -9.74
CA HIS A 56 6.24 -5.34 -10.00
C HIS A 56 6.02 -6.82 -9.70
N GLY A 57 4.83 -7.22 -9.26
CA GLY A 57 4.49 -8.61 -8.97
C GLY A 57 5.08 -9.16 -7.67
N ASP A 58 5.50 -8.32 -6.72
CA ASP A 58 6.01 -8.75 -5.42
C ASP A 58 4.85 -9.02 -4.45
N VAL A 59 4.31 -10.23 -4.51
CA VAL A 59 3.10 -10.62 -3.78
C VAL A 59 3.30 -10.67 -2.28
N GLU A 60 4.46 -11.17 -1.83
CA GLU A 60 4.72 -11.39 -0.42
C GLU A 60 4.81 -10.06 0.33
N THR A 61 5.63 -9.11 -0.15
CA THR A 61 5.71 -7.77 0.45
C THR A 61 4.40 -7.01 0.25
N GLY A 62 3.73 -7.19 -0.90
CA GLY A 62 2.42 -6.59 -1.13
C GLY A 62 1.37 -7.03 -0.11
N LYS A 63 1.27 -8.32 0.19
CA LYS A 63 0.34 -8.84 1.21
C LYS A 63 0.59 -8.22 2.58
N GLN A 64 1.85 -8.17 3.01
CA GLN A 64 2.22 -7.55 4.29
C GLN A 64 1.87 -6.07 4.33
N ALA A 65 2.16 -5.32 3.26
CA ALA A 65 1.82 -3.90 3.15
C ALA A 65 0.29 -3.68 3.21
N ALA A 66 -0.49 -4.52 2.55
CA ALA A 66 -1.95 -4.46 2.60
C ALA A 66 -2.49 -4.75 4.01
N GLU A 67 -1.99 -5.78 4.69
CA GLU A 67 -2.37 -6.11 6.07
C GLU A 67 -2.10 -4.94 7.01
N ARG A 68 -0.88 -4.37 6.98
CA ARG A 68 -0.53 -3.18 7.77
C ARG A 68 -1.44 -1.98 7.49
N SER A 69 -1.74 -1.73 6.21
CA SER A 69 -2.62 -0.64 5.80
C SER A 69 -4.06 -0.84 6.31
N ILE A 70 -4.58 -2.07 6.20
CA ILE A 70 -5.92 -2.45 6.65
C ILE A 70 -6.03 -2.38 8.18
N ASP A 71 -4.98 -2.76 8.91
CA ASP A 71 -4.97 -2.67 10.38
C ASP A 71 -4.99 -1.21 10.85
N LEU A 72 -4.29 -0.32 10.14
CA LEU A 72 -4.28 1.12 10.43
C LEU A 72 -5.61 1.79 10.05
N ASN A 73 -6.22 1.43 8.91
CA ASN A 73 -7.51 1.96 8.49
C ASN A 73 -8.35 0.90 7.79
N SER A 74 -9.11 0.16 8.60
CA SER A 74 -9.94 -0.94 8.12
C SER A 74 -11.09 -0.52 7.20
N LYS A 75 -11.43 0.78 7.15
CA LYS A 75 -12.52 1.32 6.34
C LYS A 75 -12.09 1.80 4.96
N ASP A 76 -10.79 1.90 4.71
CA ASP A 76 -10.30 2.30 3.40
C ASP A 76 -10.38 1.14 2.41
N SER A 77 -11.13 1.34 1.33
CA SER A 77 -11.32 0.34 0.28
C SER A 77 -10.07 0.10 -0.58
N ALA A 78 -9.15 1.06 -0.66
CA ALA A 78 -8.03 1.00 -1.62
C ALA A 78 -7.13 -0.22 -1.38
N SER A 79 -6.76 -0.49 -0.13
CA SER A 79 -5.86 -1.58 0.24
C SER A 79 -6.48 -2.97 -0.04
N TYR A 80 -7.78 -3.13 0.23
CA TYR A 80 -8.49 -4.37 -0.11
C TYR A 80 -8.57 -4.60 -1.62
N VAL A 81 -8.84 -3.54 -2.39
CA VAL A 81 -8.96 -3.64 -3.84
C VAL A 81 -7.62 -3.98 -4.47
N LEU A 82 -6.53 -3.32 -4.05
CA LEU A 82 -5.19 -3.61 -4.54
C LEU A 82 -4.77 -5.04 -4.23
N LEU A 83 -4.94 -5.50 -2.98
CA LEU A 83 -4.62 -6.87 -2.61
C LEU A 83 -5.48 -7.90 -3.37
N SER A 84 -6.77 -7.61 -3.56
CA SER A 84 -7.67 -8.46 -4.33
C SER A 84 -7.22 -8.58 -5.79
N ASN A 85 -6.75 -7.50 -6.41
CA ASN A 85 -6.23 -7.53 -7.77
C ASN A 85 -4.94 -8.36 -7.86
N MET A 86 -4.06 -8.27 -6.86
CA MET A 86 -2.86 -9.10 -6.79
C MET A 86 -3.21 -10.60 -6.71
N PHE A 87 -4.15 -10.98 -5.86
CA PHE A 87 -4.63 -12.37 -5.79
C PHE A 87 -5.27 -12.84 -7.10
N ALA A 88 -6.06 -11.99 -7.76
CA ALA A 88 -6.63 -12.31 -9.07
C ALA A 88 -5.56 -12.57 -10.12
N GLY A 89 -4.48 -11.78 -10.14
CA GLY A 89 -3.34 -11.97 -11.04
C GLY A 89 -2.62 -13.32 -10.86
N LEU A 90 -2.73 -13.93 -9.67
CA LEU A 90 -2.17 -15.24 -9.35
C LEU A 90 -3.18 -16.39 -9.52
N ASN A 91 -4.38 -16.12 -10.06
CA ASN A 91 -5.51 -17.05 -10.07
C ASN A 91 -5.95 -17.55 -8.68
N ASN A 92 -5.63 -16.81 -7.61
CA ASN A 92 -6.06 -17.12 -6.25
C ASN A 92 -7.48 -16.56 -6.01
N TRP A 93 -8.48 -17.21 -6.60
CA TRP A 93 -9.88 -16.81 -6.49
C TRP A 93 -10.45 -16.99 -5.08
N ASP A 94 -9.91 -17.93 -4.31
CA ASP A 94 -10.27 -18.12 -2.90
C ASP A 94 -9.89 -16.88 -2.09
N GLY A 95 -8.66 -16.39 -2.24
CA GLY A 95 -8.19 -15.16 -1.59
C GLY A 95 -9.02 -13.93 -1.99
N VAL A 96 -9.40 -13.82 -3.26
CA VAL A 96 -10.34 -12.78 -3.74
C VAL A 96 -11.70 -12.90 -3.04
N GLY A 97 -12.23 -14.11 -2.93
CA GLY A 97 -13.48 -14.39 -2.23
C GLY A 97 -13.44 -14.00 -0.75
N THR A 98 -12.38 -14.41 -0.05
CA THR A 98 -12.15 -14.08 1.36
C THR A 98 -12.07 -12.56 1.58
N LEU A 99 -11.32 -11.84 0.74
CA LEU A 99 -11.21 -10.38 0.86
C LEU A 99 -12.55 -9.68 0.60
N ARG A 100 -13.31 -10.12 -0.41
CA ARG A 100 -14.64 -9.57 -0.68
C ARG A 100 -15.60 -9.80 0.49
N GLN A 101 -15.52 -10.97 1.13
CA GLN A 101 -16.32 -11.26 2.32
C GLN A 101 -15.89 -10.37 3.49
N LEU A 102 -14.58 -10.19 3.71
CA LEU A 102 -14.04 -9.30 4.73
C LEU A 102 -14.50 -7.85 4.53
N MET A 103 -14.47 -7.34 3.28
CA MET A 103 -15.00 -6.03 2.94
C MET A 103 -16.49 -5.91 3.28
N LYS A 104 -17.31 -6.93 2.98
CA LYS A 104 -18.73 -6.94 3.35
C LYS A 104 -18.94 -6.92 4.86
N THR A 105 -18.24 -7.76 5.62
CA THR A 105 -18.34 -7.81 7.08
C THR A 105 -17.95 -6.49 7.72
N ARG A 106 -17.01 -5.76 7.12
CA ARG A 106 -16.56 -4.44 7.59
C ARG A 106 -17.34 -3.27 6.96
N ASP A 107 -18.39 -3.52 6.16
CA ASP A 107 -19.14 -2.52 5.39
C ASP A 107 -18.23 -1.55 4.60
N VAL A 108 -17.19 -2.12 3.96
CA VAL A 108 -16.28 -1.40 3.08
C VAL A 108 -16.78 -1.55 1.65
N ARG A 109 -17.05 -0.43 0.99
CA ARG A 109 -17.49 -0.39 -0.40
C ARG A 109 -16.45 0.32 -1.24
N LYS A 110 -16.06 -0.30 -2.36
CA LYS A 110 -15.30 0.39 -3.39
C LYS A 110 -16.17 1.53 -3.93
N ARG A 111 -15.68 2.76 -3.86
CA ARG A 111 -16.33 3.88 -4.55
C ARG A 111 -16.17 3.67 -6.06
N PRO A 112 -17.26 3.62 -6.84
CA PRO A 112 -17.13 3.62 -8.30
C PRO A 112 -16.39 4.88 -8.74
N GLY A 113 -15.54 4.76 -9.75
CA GLY A 113 -14.91 5.93 -10.34
C GLY A 113 -15.96 6.74 -11.08
N SER A 114 -15.97 8.06 -10.85
CA SER A 114 -16.81 9.00 -11.58
C SER A 114 -15.90 9.97 -12.31
N SER A 115 -15.98 10.01 -13.63
CA SER A 115 -15.50 11.13 -14.43
C SER A 115 -16.70 12.02 -14.73
N TRP A 116 -16.61 13.30 -14.38
CA TRP A 116 -17.55 14.30 -14.89
C TRP A 116 -17.21 14.49 -16.38
N LEU A 117 -18.16 14.16 -17.27
CA LEU A 117 -18.16 14.62 -18.65
C LEU A 117 -19.03 15.87 -18.75
#